data_AF-A0A2E3U4N0-F1
#
_entry.id   AF-A0A2E3U4N0-F1
#
_cell.length_a   1.000
_cell.length_b   1.000
_cell.length_c   1.000
_cell.angle_alpha   90.00
_cell.angle_beta   90.00
_cell.angle_gamma   90.00
#
_symmetry.space_group_name_H-M   'P 1'
#
loop_
_entity.id
_entity.type
_entity.pdbx_description
1 polymer ?
#
loop_
_entity_poly.entity_id
_entity_poly.type
_entity_poly.pdbx_seq_one_letter_code
_entity_poly.pdbx_strand_id
1 'polypeptide(L)'
;MEDILKKLTGYTLALRDALERTNEANERPKLTRLLAAAAEMYALLYMHQTTDAIAHIVTVENRIHGWSPLSGDTGEKVAKKWAEFIDATGIEPPDRSTNNLEGPRRS
;
A
#
# COMPACT_ATOMS: atom_id res chain seq x y z
N MET A 1 13.33 -5.81 -10.57
CA MET A 1 13.10 -4.35 -10.59
C MET A 1 12.07 -3.94 -11.62
N GLU A 2 12.25 -4.27 -12.91
CA GLU A 2 11.28 -3.92 -13.96
C GLU A 2 9.85 -4.41 -13.65
N ASP A 3 9.70 -5.66 -13.20
CA ASP A 3 8.40 -6.19 -12.80
C ASP A 3 7.77 -5.41 -11.63
N ILE A 4 8.57 -5.09 -10.59
CA ILE A 4 8.12 -4.27 -9.45
C ILE A 4 7.61 -2.91 -9.92
N LEU A 5 8.36 -2.22 -10.79
CA LEU A 5 7.94 -0.92 -11.34
C LEU A 5 6.66 -1.05 -12.17
N LYS A 6 6.50 -2.13 -12.94
CA LYS A 6 5.28 -2.41 -13.70
C LYS A 6 4.08 -2.64 -12.78
N LYS A 7 4.24 -3.40 -11.68
CA LYS A 7 3.18 -3.63 -10.70
C LYS A 7 2.83 -2.36 -9.93
N LEU A 8 3.83 -1.58 -9.51
CA LEU A 8 3.63 -0.27 -8.88
C LEU A 8 2.88 0.68 -9.81
N THR A 9 3.24 0.72 -11.10
CA THR A 9 2.51 1.51 -12.11
C THR A 9 1.05 1.07 -12.21
N GLY A 10 0.79 -0.24 -12.20
CA GLY A 10 -0.57 -0.80 -12.18
C GLY A 10 -1.38 -0.36 -10.95
N TYR A 11 -0.74 -0.32 -9.78
CA TYR A 11 -1.34 0.21 -8.55
C TYR A 11 -1.64 1.71 -8.63
N THR A 12 -0.68 2.51 -9.11
CA THR A 12 -0.85 3.97 -9.31
C THR A 12 -2.02 4.28 -10.25
N LEU A 13 -2.17 3.54 -11.34
CA LEU A 13 -3.30 3.72 -12.26
C LEU A 13 -4.64 3.34 -11.64
N ALA A 14 -4.68 2.27 -10.84
CA ALA A 14 -5.90 1.90 -10.11
C ALA A 14 -6.30 2.96 -9.08
N LEU A 15 -5.33 3.58 -8.39
CA LEU A 15 -5.58 4.70 -7.48
C LEU A 15 -6.10 5.94 -8.20
N ARG A 16 -5.53 6.28 -9.36
CA ARG A 16 -6.00 7.40 -10.17
C ARG A 16 -7.44 7.17 -10.65
N ASP A 17 -7.72 5.99 -11.20
CA ASP A 17 -9.07 5.60 -11.61
C ASP A 17 -10.06 5.70 -10.44
N ALA A 18 -9.64 5.28 -9.24
CA ALA A 18 -10.46 5.36 -8.03
C ALA A 18 -10.74 6.81 -7.59
N LEU A 19 -9.74 7.68 -7.67
CA LEU A 19 -9.87 9.10 -7.35
C LEU A 19 -10.84 9.81 -8.31
N GLU A 20 -10.80 9.46 -9.60
CA GLU A 20 -11.69 10.02 -10.63
C GLU A 20 -13.14 9.55 -10.48
N ARG A 21 -13.34 8.33 -9.96
CA ARG A 21 -14.66 7.68 -9.89
C ARG A 21 -15.32 7.75 -8.53
N THR A 22 -14.58 8.03 -7.45
CA THR A 22 -15.15 8.08 -6.11
C THR A 22 -16.08 9.29 -5.95
N ASN A 23 -17.32 9.00 -5.57
CA ASN A 23 -18.30 10.01 -5.12
C ASN A 23 -18.21 10.25 -3.61
N GLU A 24 -17.41 9.46 -2.89
CA GLU A 24 -17.26 9.53 -1.45
C GLU A 24 -16.18 10.55 -1.08
N ALA A 25 -16.61 11.72 -0.60
CA ALA A 25 -15.71 12.83 -0.28
C ALA A 25 -14.68 12.45 0.81
N ASN A 26 -15.02 11.52 1.70
CA ASN A 26 -14.14 11.01 2.76
C ASN A 26 -13.07 10.02 2.24
N GLU A 27 -13.23 9.45 1.05
CA GLU A 27 -12.27 8.54 0.41
C GLU A 27 -11.20 9.31 -0.36
N ARG A 28 -11.53 10.47 -0.93
CA ARG A 28 -10.61 11.29 -1.74
C ARG A 28 -9.30 11.61 -1.03
N PRO A 29 -9.27 12.09 0.24
CA PRO A 29 -8.01 12.36 0.93
C PRO A 29 -7.16 11.10 1.14
N LYS A 30 -7.80 9.93 1.37
CA LYS A 30 -7.11 8.65 1.52
C LYS A 30 -6.46 8.26 0.19
N LEU A 31 -7.22 8.29 -0.90
CA LEU A 31 -6.74 8.01 -2.25
C LEU A 31 -5.59 8.92 -2.67
N THR A 32 -5.70 10.23 -2.41
CA THR A 32 -4.62 11.18 -2.71
C THR A 32 -3.35 10.85 -1.93
N ARG A 33 -3.47 10.47 -0.66
CA ARG A 33 -2.32 10.03 0.16
C ARG A 33 -1.68 8.76 -0.41
N LEU A 34 -2.48 7.74 -0.74
CA LEU A 34 -1.99 6.50 -1.35
C LEU A 34 -1.27 6.78 -2.68
N LEU A 35 -1.79 7.73 -3.48
CA LEU A 35 -1.20 8.11 -4.76
C LEU A 35 0.15 8.82 -4.58
N ALA A 36 0.24 9.71 -3.59
CA ALA A 36 1.51 10.37 -3.23
C ALA A 36 2.56 9.34 -2.77
N ALA A 37 2.18 8.38 -1.93
CA ALA A 37 3.06 7.29 -1.51
C ALA A 37 3.53 6.42 -2.69
N ALA A 38 2.63 6.12 -3.64
CA ALA A 38 3.00 5.39 -4.85
C ALA A 38 4.03 6.14 -5.71
N ALA A 39 3.90 7.46 -5.82
CA ALA A 39 4.87 8.30 -6.52
C ALA A 39 6.24 8.32 -5.81
N GLU A 40 6.25 8.43 -4.48
CA GLU A 40 7.46 8.38 -3.67
C GLU A 40 8.18 7.03 -3.81
N MET A 41 7.44 5.92 -3.73
CA MET A 41 7.98 4.58 -3.96
C MET A 41 8.59 4.45 -5.35
N TYR A 42 7.94 5.01 -6.38
CA TYR A 42 8.47 4.95 -7.75
C TYR A 42 9.80 5.72 -7.86
N ALA A 43 9.88 6.92 -7.30
CA ALA A 43 11.09 7.72 -7.31
C ALA A 43 12.25 7.00 -6.59
N LEU A 44 11.99 6.45 -5.41
CA LEU A 44 13.00 5.73 -4.63
C LEU A 44 13.47 4.44 -5.32
N LEU A 45 12.56 3.65 -5.89
CA LEU A 45 12.92 2.47 -6.67
C LEU A 45 13.74 2.84 -7.90
N TYR A 46 13.36 3.91 -8.61
CA TYR A 46 14.08 4.37 -9.79
C TYR A 46 15.50 4.84 -9.43
N MET A 47 15.66 5.60 -8.33
CA MET A 47 16.95 6.12 -7.90
C MET A 47 17.88 5.05 -7.32
N HIS A 48 17.35 4.14 -6.51
CA HIS A 48 18.17 3.22 -5.71
C HIS A 48 18.21 1.79 -6.26
N GLN A 49 17.29 1.43 -7.16
CA GLN A 49 17.22 0.10 -7.78
C GLN A 49 17.17 -1.05 -6.75
N THR A 50 16.61 -0.80 -5.57
CA THR A 50 16.41 -1.80 -4.51
C THR A 50 15.07 -1.60 -3.80
N THR A 51 14.45 -2.70 -3.38
CA THR A 51 13.19 -2.72 -2.62
C THR A 51 13.37 -2.22 -1.18
N ASP A 52 14.58 -2.30 -0.62
CA ASP A 52 14.86 -1.80 0.73
C ASP A 52 14.57 -0.30 0.86
N ALA A 53 14.74 0.46 -0.22
CA ALA A 53 14.48 1.89 -0.27
C ALA A 53 13.01 2.24 0.04
N ILE A 54 12.07 1.31 -0.22
CA ILE A 54 10.63 1.53 -0.04
C ILE A 54 10.02 0.73 1.11
N ALA A 55 10.80 -0.09 1.82
CA ALA A 55 10.28 -0.99 2.86
C ALA A 55 9.52 -0.26 3.97
N HIS A 56 9.99 0.93 4.35
CA HIS A 56 9.32 1.76 5.36
C HIS A 56 7.95 2.27 4.87
N ILE A 57 7.84 2.68 3.60
CA ILE A 57 6.57 3.14 3.00
C ILE A 57 5.59 1.98 2.93
N VAL A 58 6.04 0.83 2.41
CA VAL A 58 5.24 -0.40 2.33
C VAL A 58 4.69 -0.81 3.70
N THR A 59 5.50 -0.70 4.75
CA THR A 59 5.08 -1.03 6.13
C THR A 59 3.96 -0.11 6.62
N VAL A 60 4.07 1.20 6.38
CA VAL A 60 3.05 2.19 6.75
C VAL A 60 1.76 1.94 5.96
N GLU A 61 1.87 1.75 4.65
CA GLU A 61 0.74 1.58 3.74
C GLU A 61 0.01 0.24 3.98
N ASN A 62 0.72 -0.84 4.33
CA ASN A 62 0.11 -2.12 4.69
C ASN A 62 -0.84 -2.02 5.89
N ARG A 63 -0.54 -1.15 6.86
CA ARG A 63 -1.44 -0.90 7.99
C ARG A 63 -2.72 -0.19 7.55
N ILE A 64 -2.62 0.71 6.56
CA ILE A 64 -3.76 1.46 6.00
C ILE A 64 -4.66 0.52 5.20
N HIS A 65 -4.08 -0.28 4.30
CA HIS A 65 -4.81 -1.29 3.51
C HIS A 65 -5.45 -2.38 4.38
N GLY A 66 -4.79 -2.77 5.48
CA GLY A 66 -5.34 -3.74 6.42
C GLY A 66 -6.56 -3.27 7.20
N TRP A 67 -6.83 -1.96 7.24
CA TRP A 67 -7.88 -1.36 8.09
C TRP A 67 -9.06 -0.77 7.32
N SER A 68 -8.95 -0.58 6.00
CA SER A 68 -10.08 -0.17 5.16
C SER A 68 -9.65 -0.24 3.71
N PRO A 69 -10.30 -1.03 2.83
CA PRO A 69 -10.27 -0.70 1.44
C PRO A 69 -11.40 0.28 1.18
N LEU A 70 -11.28 1.00 0.10
CA LEU A 70 -12.32 1.89 -0.40
C LEU A 70 -13.58 1.05 -0.69
N SER A 71 -14.74 1.69 -0.69
CA SER A 71 -16.00 0.98 -0.90
C SER A 71 -16.15 0.48 -2.36
N GLY A 72 -16.83 -0.66 -2.51
CA GLY A 72 -17.20 -1.24 -3.80
C GLY A 72 -16.06 -1.77 -4.66
N ASP A 73 -16.39 -2.11 -5.91
CA ASP A 73 -15.51 -2.77 -6.89
C ASP A 73 -14.18 -2.01 -7.12
N THR A 74 -14.22 -0.69 -6.99
CA THR A 74 -13.05 0.18 -7.12
C THR A 74 -12.03 -0.10 -6.03
N GLY A 75 -12.48 -0.25 -4.77
CA GLY A 75 -11.61 -0.58 -3.65
C GLY A 75 -11.02 -1.97 -3.74
N GLU A 76 -11.80 -2.95 -4.21
CA GLU A 76 -11.30 -4.31 -4.46
C GLU A 76 -10.21 -4.33 -5.54
N LYS A 77 -10.39 -3.57 -6.63
CA LYS A 77 -9.38 -3.43 -7.69
C LYS A 77 -8.09 -2.82 -7.15
N VAL A 78 -8.17 -1.77 -6.34
CA VAL A 78 -7.01 -1.12 -5.70
C VAL A 78 -6.30 -2.09 -4.76
N ALA A 79 -7.04 -2.79 -3.90
CA ALA A 79 -6.49 -3.76 -2.95
C ALA A 79 -5.80 -4.93 -3.67
N LYS A 80 -6.40 -5.45 -4.75
CA LYS A 80 -5.78 -6.49 -5.58
C LYS A 80 -4.46 -6.01 -6.19
N LYS A 81 -4.44 -4.78 -6.73
CA LYS A 81 -3.22 -4.22 -7.34
C LYS A 81 -2.13 -3.95 -6.31
N TRP A 82 -2.51 -3.54 -5.10
CA TRP A 82 -1.59 -3.44 -3.97
C TRP A 82 -0.97 -4.79 -3.63
N ALA A 83 -1.78 -5.84 -3.47
CA ALA A 83 -1.29 -7.18 -3.17
C ALA A 83 -0.33 -7.73 -4.24
N GLU A 84 -0.67 -7.54 -5.53
CA GLU A 84 0.22 -7.91 -6.65
C GLU A 84 1.57 -7.17 -6.60
N PHE A 85 1.59 -5.92 -6.15
CA PHE A 85 2.81 -5.15 -5.97
C PHE A 85 3.62 -5.66 -4.77
N ILE A 86 2.99 -5.86 -3.61
CA ILE A 86 3.68 -6.35 -2.41
C ILE A 86 4.32 -7.71 -2.66
N ASP A 87 3.60 -8.64 -3.28
CA ASP A 87 4.12 -9.97 -3.63
C ASP A 87 5.39 -9.85 -4.50
N ALA A 88 5.39 -8.97 -5.51
CA ALA A 88 6.55 -8.73 -6.36
C ALA A 88 7.74 -8.08 -5.64
N THR A 89 7.51 -7.35 -4.54
CA THR A 89 8.59 -6.72 -3.75
C THR A 89 9.30 -7.71 -2.81
N GLY A 90 8.65 -8.82 -2.45
CA GLY A 90 9.14 -9.75 -1.43
C GLY A 90 9.23 -9.14 -0.01
N ILE A 91 8.66 -7.96 0.21
CA ILE A 91 8.64 -7.31 1.53
C ILE A 91 7.53 -7.96 2.35
N GLU A 92 7.92 -8.70 3.39
CA GLU A 92 6.94 -9.30 4.30
C GLU A 92 6.16 -8.19 5.02
N PRO A 93 4.81 -8.21 4.97
CA PRO A 93 4.03 -7.34 5.82
C PRO A 93 4.33 -7.68 7.29
N PRO A 94 4.41 -6.68 8.19
CA PRO A 94 4.69 -6.93 9.60
C PRO A 94 3.69 -7.95 10.14
N ASP A 95 4.23 -9.04 10.69
CA ASP A 95 3.47 -10.16 11.22
C ASP A 95 2.39 -9.68 12.20
N ARG A 96 1.13 -10.01 11.90
CA ARG A 96 -0.04 -9.73 12.77
C ARG A 96 0.06 -10.42 14.13
N SER A 97 1.01 -11.34 14.34
CA SER A 97 1.20 -12.08 15.59
C SER A 97 1.93 -11.29 16.70
N THR A 98 2.62 -10.19 16.37
CA THR A 98 3.47 -9.47 17.35
C THR A 98 2.75 -8.42 18.20
N ASN A 99 1.44 -8.19 17.99
CA ASN A 99 0.65 -7.32 18.87
C ASN A 99 0.20 -8.00 20.19
N ASN A 100 0.66 -9.22 20.47
CA ASN A 100 0.52 -9.87 21.78
C ASN A 100 1.87 -9.86 22.53
N LEU A 101 2.38 -8.68 22.87
CA LEU A 101 3.42 -8.54 23.88
C LEU A 101 2.85 -7.82 25.11
N GLU A 102 2.53 -8.65 26.09
CA GLU A 102 2.89 -8.48 27.51
C GLU A 102 2.45 -7.18 28.23
N GLY A 103 1.42 -7.33 29.08
CA GLY A 103 1.19 -6.51 30.27
C GLY A 103 0.67 -7.41 31.40
N PRO A 104 1.08 -7.22 32.66
CA PRO A 104 1.53 -8.30 33.54
C PRO A 104 0.38 -9.10 34.18
N ARG A 105 0.59 -10.41 34.33
CA ARG A 105 -0.13 -11.21 35.33
C ARG A 105 0.20 -10.64 36.71
N ARG A 106 -0.71 -9.83 37.25
CA ARG A 106 -0.67 -9.46 38.67
C ARG A 106 -0.95 -10.72 39.49
N SER A 107 0.04 -11.06 40.32
CA SER A 107 -0.07 -12.02 41.42
C SER A 107 -0.90 -11.41 42.55
#